data_AF-A0A6B0QWN2-F1
#
_entry.id   AF-A0A6B0QWN2-F1
#
_cell.length_a   1.000
_cell.length_b   1.000
_cell.length_c   1.000
_cell.angle_alpha   90.00
_cell.angle_beta   90.00
_cell.angle_gamma   90.00
#
_symmetry.space_group_name_H-M   'P 1'
#
loop_
_entity.id
_entity.type
_entity.pdbx_description
1 polymer ?
#
loop_
_entity_poly.entity_id
_entity_poly.type
_entity_poly.pdbx_seq_one_letter_code
_entity_poly.pdbx_strand_id
1 'polypeptide(L)'
;MATNETNYTVTNCTKEFVMKSNKSHANQCGELKEGDDWGIFPKDGSGDSHPDFPEDADVDLKDVDKILLISEDLKNIGNTFFKSQNWEMAIKKYTKVLRYVEGSRAAAEDADGAKLQPVALSCVLNIGACKLKMSDWQGAVDSCLEALEIDPSNTKALYQTE
;
A
#
# COMPACT_ATOMS: atom_id res chain seq x y z
N MET A 1 -19.84 -59.96 -5.46
CA MET A 1 -19.24 -59.15 -4.39
C MET A 1 -18.39 -58.08 -5.07
N ALA A 2 -18.94 -56.89 -5.25
CA ALA A 2 -18.23 -55.75 -5.83
C ALA A 2 -18.12 -54.69 -4.73
N THR A 3 -16.90 -54.45 -4.28
CA THR A 3 -16.57 -53.45 -3.26
C THR A 3 -16.39 -52.09 -3.93
N ASN A 4 -17.26 -51.15 -3.56
CA ASN A 4 -16.97 -49.77 -3.15
C ASN A 4 -15.66 -49.13 -3.64
N GLU A 5 -15.75 -48.04 -4.40
CA GLU A 5 -15.54 -46.66 -3.87
C GLU A 5 -15.58 -45.61 -4.98
N THR A 6 -16.69 -44.86 -5.00
CA THR A 6 -16.83 -43.54 -5.60
C THR A 6 -16.02 -42.52 -4.81
N ASN A 7 -14.94 -41.98 -5.39
CA ASN A 7 -14.41 -40.64 -5.09
C ASN A 7 -13.36 -40.24 -6.13
N TYR A 8 -13.17 -38.94 -6.33
CA TYR A 8 -12.20 -38.28 -7.23
C TYR A 8 -12.69 -37.88 -8.64
N THR A 9 -13.78 -37.12 -8.70
CA THR A 9 -14.08 -36.23 -9.85
C THR A 9 -14.25 -34.76 -9.46
N VAL A 10 -13.76 -34.33 -8.28
CA VAL A 10 -13.93 -32.94 -7.78
C VAL A 10 -12.60 -32.20 -7.54
N THR A 11 -11.52 -32.55 -8.25
CA THR A 11 -10.21 -31.90 -8.02
C THR A 11 -9.58 -31.28 -9.27
N ASN A 12 -10.22 -31.38 -10.44
CA ASN A 12 -9.65 -30.85 -11.69
C ASN A 12 -10.27 -29.53 -12.20
N CYS A 13 -11.26 -28.94 -11.52
CA CYS A 13 -11.89 -27.70 -11.99
C CYS A 13 -11.32 -26.41 -11.34
N THR A 14 -10.58 -26.51 -10.24
CA THR A 14 -10.04 -25.34 -9.51
C THR A 14 -8.61 -24.96 -9.91
N LYS A 15 -7.87 -25.83 -10.61
CA LYS A 15 -6.49 -25.54 -11.04
C LYS A 15 -6.39 -24.71 -12.32
N GLU A 16 -7.40 -24.74 -13.20
CA GLU A 16 -7.39 -23.96 -14.44
C GLU A 16 -7.80 -22.48 -14.26
N PHE A 17 -8.50 -22.13 -13.18
CA PHE A 17 -8.96 -20.75 -12.97
C PHE A 17 -7.88 -19.85 -12.35
N VAL A 18 -6.97 -20.41 -11.54
CA VAL A 18 -5.95 -19.63 -10.80
C VAL A 18 -4.74 -19.26 -11.68
N MET A 19 -4.49 -19.97 -12.79
CA MET A 19 -3.34 -19.68 -13.65
C MET A 19 -3.56 -18.61 -14.73
N LYS A 20 -4.78 -18.08 -14.91
CA LYS A 20 -5.07 -17.12 -16.00
C LYS A 20 -4.93 -15.64 -15.66
N SER A 21 -4.62 -15.25 -14.42
CA SER A 21 -4.59 -13.81 -14.04
C SER A 21 -3.23 -13.19 -13.78
N ASN A 22 -2.12 -13.92 -13.68
CA ASN A 22 -0.80 -13.32 -13.48
C ASN A 22 0.16 -13.62 -14.63
N LYS A 23 -0.07 -12.93 -15.75
CA LYS A 23 0.95 -12.79 -16.80
C LYS A 23 1.95 -11.72 -16.34
N SER A 24 2.92 -12.11 -15.50
CA SER A 24 4.08 -11.28 -15.19
C SER A 24 4.92 -11.14 -16.46
N HIS A 25 4.64 -10.11 -17.26
CA HIS A 25 5.53 -9.71 -18.34
C HIS A 25 6.81 -9.16 -17.69
N ALA A 26 7.90 -9.92 -17.76
CA ALA A 26 9.24 -9.39 -17.49
C ALA A 26 9.57 -8.40 -18.62
N ASN A 27 9.14 -7.15 -18.47
CA ASN A 27 9.16 -6.16 -19.54
C ASN A 27 10.53 -5.51 -19.80
N GLN A 28 11.59 -5.90 -19.10
CA GLN A 28 12.99 -5.53 -19.39
C GLN A 28 13.93 -6.42 -18.56
N CYS A 29 14.81 -7.16 -19.23
CA CYS A 29 15.93 -7.86 -18.59
C CYS A 29 17.22 -7.31 -19.23
N GLY A 30 18.15 -6.81 -18.43
CA GLY A 30 19.43 -6.25 -18.87
C GLY A 30 20.44 -6.26 -17.72
N GLU A 31 21.73 -6.24 -18.04
CA GLU A 31 22.82 -6.11 -17.06
C GLU A 31 22.98 -4.64 -16.67
N LEU A 32 23.01 -4.34 -15.36
CA LEU A 32 23.33 -3.00 -14.84
C LEU A 32 24.84 -2.81 -14.83
N LYS A 33 25.33 -1.70 -15.38
CA LYS A 33 26.75 -1.33 -15.31
C LYS A 33 27.03 -0.62 -13.99
N GLU A 34 28.30 -0.63 -13.60
CA GLU A 34 28.77 0.12 -12.43
C GLU A 34 28.50 1.63 -12.64
N GLY A 35 27.63 2.19 -11.79
CA GLY A 35 27.18 3.58 -11.88
C GLY A 35 25.82 3.80 -12.54
N ASP A 36 25.15 2.76 -13.05
CA ASP A 36 23.77 2.86 -13.51
C ASP A 36 22.81 3.00 -12.32
N ASP A 37 21.74 3.80 -12.52
CA ASP A 37 20.62 3.88 -11.58
C ASP A 37 19.98 2.50 -11.42
N TRP A 38 19.80 2.06 -10.17
CA TRP A 38 19.20 0.77 -9.84
C TRP A 38 17.80 0.60 -10.42
N GLY A 39 17.13 1.70 -10.80
CA GLY A 39 15.84 1.66 -11.47
C GLY A 39 14.71 1.12 -10.59
N ILE A 40 14.94 1.08 -9.27
CA ILE A 40 14.00 0.65 -8.24
C ILE A 40 12.94 1.73 -7.92
N PHE A 41 13.16 2.96 -8.39
CA PHE A 41 12.25 4.07 -8.21
C PHE A 41 11.11 4.07 -9.23
N PRO A 42 9.89 4.48 -8.86
CA PRO A 42 8.78 4.60 -9.80
C PRO A 42 9.09 5.57 -10.95
N LYS A 43 9.10 5.07 -12.19
CA LYS A 43 9.22 5.91 -13.40
C LYS A 43 7.87 6.47 -13.84
N ASP A 44 7.11 7.02 -12.90
CA ASP A 44 5.76 7.57 -13.13
C ASP A 44 5.75 9.09 -13.36
N GLY A 45 6.92 9.73 -13.34
CA GLY A 45 7.06 11.18 -13.48
C GLY A 45 6.67 11.96 -12.22
N SER A 46 6.45 11.29 -11.09
CA SER A 46 6.03 11.94 -9.85
C SER A 46 7.18 12.62 -9.08
N GLY A 47 8.43 12.37 -9.49
CA GLY A 47 9.63 12.78 -8.74
C GLY A 47 9.85 11.97 -7.46
N ASP A 48 9.18 10.82 -7.30
CA ASP A 48 9.36 9.94 -6.14
C ASP A 48 10.73 9.25 -6.24
N SER A 49 11.62 9.57 -5.30
CA SER A 49 12.97 9.04 -5.21
C SER A 49 13.12 7.99 -4.11
N HIS A 50 12.02 7.38 -3.65
CA HIS A 50 12.05 6.36 -2.60
C HIS A 50 11.70 4.99 -3.22
N PRO A 51 12.32 3.89 -2.80
CA PRO A 51 11.94 2.55 -3.27
C PRO A 51 10.50 2.19 -2.87
N ASP A 52 9.84 1.28 -3.61
CA ASP A 52 8.45 0.90 -3.33
C ASP A 52 8.25 0.05 -2.07
N PHE A 53 9.35 -0.58 -1.62
CA PHE A 53 9.42 -1.37 -0.40
C PHE A 53 10.47 -0.76 0.54
N PRO A 54 10.15 -0.59 1.83
CA PRO A 54 11.02 0.11 2.77
C PRO A 54 12.33 -0.64 3.05
N GLU A 55 12.36 -1.96 2.89
CA GLU A 55 13.56 -2.79 3.09
C GLU A 55 14.64 -2.56 2.04
N ASP A 56 14.24 -2.05 0.87
CA ASP A 56 15.15 -1.72 -0.24
C ASP A 56 15.69 -0.28 -0.15
N ALA A 57 15.26 0.49 0.86
CA ALA A 57 15.71 1.86 1.07
C ALA A 57 16.98 1.91 1.92
N ASP A 58 17.89 2.83 1.59
CA ASP A 58 19.13 3.09 2.34
C ASP A 58 18.89 3.76 3.72
N VAL A 59 17.68 3.66 4.28
CA VAL A 59 17.27 4.22 5.56
C VAL A 59 17.13 3.11 6.60
N ASP A 60 17.64 3.35 7.82
CA ASP A 60 17.33 2.47 8.94
C ASP A 60 15.86 2.67 9.34
N LEU A 61 15.05 1.61 9.27
CA LEU A 61 13.62 1.66 9.62
C LEU A 61 13.39 2.05 11.09
N LYS A 62 14.41 1.94 11.94
CA LYS A 62 14.38 2.42 13.34
C LYS A 62 14.52 3.92 13.46
N ASP A 63 15.05 4.59 12.43
CA ASP A 63 15.18 6.05 12.38
C ASP A 63 13.84 6.67 12.00
N VAL A 64 12.95 6.73 12.99
CA VAL A 64 11.57 7.20 12.83
C VAL A 64 11.51 8.62 12.25
N ASP A 65 12.47 9.48 12.58
CA ASP A 65 12.49 10.85 12.08
C ASP A 65 12.75 10.89 10.56
N LYS A 66 13.67 10.05 10.05
CA LYS A 66 13.86 9.90 8.61
C LYS A 66 12.64 9.29 7.92
N ILE A 67 12.04 8.26 8.53
CA ILE A 67 10.83 7.63 7.99
C ILE A 67 9.68 8.64 7.93
N LEU A 68 9.55 9.52 8.92
CA LEU A 68 8.56 10.59 8.92
C LEU A 68 8.80 11.57 7.77
N LEU A 69 10.05 11.97 7.51
CA LEU A 69 10.39 12.84 6.37
C LEU A 69 10.02 12.20 5.03
N ILE A 70 10.35 10.91 4.84
CA ILE A 70 9.99 10.15 3.64
C ILE A 70 8.45 10.06 3.50
N SER A 71 7.76 9.78 4.61
CA SER A 71 6.30 9.67 4.65
C SER A 71 5.61 10.98 4.27
N GLU A 72 6.11 12.13 4.75
CA GLU A 72 5.59 13.45 4.41
C GLU A 72 5.83 13.80 2.93
N ASP A 73 7.00 13.48 2.39
CA ASP A 73 7.31 13.69 0.97
C ASP A 73 6.37 12.88 0.06
N LEU A 74 6.26 11.57 0.31
CA LEU A 74 5.34 10.69 -0.42
C LEU A 74 3.88 11.11 -0.29
N LYS A 75 3.43 11.54 0.91
CA LYS A 75 2.08 12.09 1.12
C LYS A 75 1.86 13.33 0.26
N ASN A 76 2.84 14.23 0.15
CA ASN A 76 2.75 15.44 -0.66
C ASN A 76 2.67 15.13 -2.16
N ILE A 77 3.39 14.12 -2.63
CA ILE A 77 3.27 13.59 -3.99
C ILE A 77 1.86 13.02 -4.22
N GLY A 78 1.35 12.22 -3.27
CA GLY A 78 -0.04 11.73 -3.28
C GLY A 78 -1.07 12.85 -3.35
N ASN A 79 -0.89 13.92 -2.55
CA ASN A 79 -1.75 15.10 -2.56
C ASN A 79 -1.74 15.83 -3.92
N THR A 80 -0.61 15.81 -4.62
CA THR A 80 -0.50 16.38 -5.96
C THR A 80 -1.34 15.58 -6.95
N PHE A 81 -1.24 14.25 -6.94
CA PHE A 81 -2.11 13.38 -7.75
C PHE A 81 -3.59 13.52 -7.39
N PHE A 82 -3.92 13.66 -6.11
CA PHE A 82 -5.28 13.92 -5.65
C PHE A 82 -5.86 15.21 -6.26
N LYS A 83 -5.08 16.31 -6.24
CA LYS A 83 -5.47 17.58 -6.87
C LYS A 83 -5.64 17.47 -8.38
N SER A 84 -4.83 16.64 -9.03
CA SER A 84 -4.95 16.31 -10.45
C SER A 84 -6.04 15.28 -10.77
N GLN A 85 -6.84 14.86 -9.78
CA GLN A 85 -7.90 13.85 -9.92
C GLN A 85 -7.40 12.47 -10.39
N ASN A 86 -6.11 12.20 -10.23
CA ASN A 86 -5.54 10.88 -10.50
C ASN A 86 -5.60 10.04 -9.22
N TRP A 87 -6.78 9.52 -8.93
CA TRP A 87 -7.09 8.81 -7.68
C TRP A 87 -6.26 7.53 -7.51
N GLU A 88 -6.03 6.78 -8.58
CA GLU A 88 -5.24 5.53 -8.54
C GLU A 88 -3.79 5.80 -8.14
N MET A 89 -3.16 6.82 -8.74
CA MET A 89 -1.79 7.19 -8.38
C MET A 89 -1.70 7.79 -6.98
N ALA A 90 -2.69 8.58 -6.57
CA ALA A 90 -2.77 9.08 -5.21
C ALA A 90 -2.83 7.94 -4.19
N ILE A 91 -3.72 6.94 -4.41
CA ILE A 91 -3.83 5.73 -3.57
C ILE A 91 -2.50 4.98 -3.52
N LYS A 92 -1.81 4.79 -4.66
CA LYS A 92 -0.51 4.13 -4.69
C LYS A 92 0.52 4.82 -3.78
N LYS A 93 0.62 6.15 -3.84
CA LYS A 93 1.55 6.90 -3.01
C LYS A 93 1.18 6.87 -1.52
N TYR A 94 -0.11 7.03 -1.18
CA TYR A 94 -0.53 6.91 0.22
C TYR A 94 -0.33 5.49 0.78
N THR A 95 -0.59 4.45 -0.02
CA THR A 95 -0.36 3.06 0.38
C THR A 95 1.14 2.80 0.62
N LYS A 96 2.00 3.41 -0.20
CA LYS A 96 3.45 3.36 -0.01
C LYS A 96 3.86 3.98 1.33
N VAL A 97 3.29 5.12 1.72
CA VAL A 97 3.51 5.71 3.06
C VAL A 97 3.18 4.70 4.16
N LEU A 98 2.04 3.99 4.06
CA LEU A 98 1.63 3.01 5.07
C LEU A 98 2.64 1.85 5.19
N ARG A 99 3.28 1.42 4.09
CA ARG A 99 4.34 0.40 4.14
C ARG A 99 5.57 0.90 4.92
N TYR A 100 6.00 2.14 4.66
CA TYR A 100 7.12 2.74 5.39
C TYR A 100 6.82 2.89 6.88
N VAL A 101 5.59 3.30 7.22
CA VAL A 101 5.16 3.40 8.62
C VAL A 101 5.14 2.03 9.28
N GLU A 102 4.58 1.00 8.64
CA GLU A 102 4.49 -0.35 9.19
C GLU A 102 5.87 -0.98 9.37
N GLY A 103 6.75 -0.87 8.37
CA GLY A 103 8.13 -1.35 8.47
C GLY A 103 8.89 -0.67 9.61
N SER A 104 8.68 0.63 9.82
CA SER A 104 9.28 1.35 10.93
C SER A 104 8.71 0.94 12.29
N ARG A 105 7.40 0.76 12.41
CA ARG A 105 6.77 0.26 13.65
C ARG A 105 7.24 -1.14 14.03
N ALA A 106 7.40 -2.03 13.05
CA ALA A 106 7.90 -3.38 13.28
C ALA A 106 9.37 -3.39 13.74
N ALA A 107 10.16 -2.36 13.37
CA ALA A 107 11.58 -2.27 13.68
C ALA A 107 11.91 -1.44 14.94
N ALA A 108 11.10 -0.41 15.23
CA ALA A 108 11.33 0.56 16.31
C ALA A 108 10.66 0.15 17.64
N GLU A 109 11.03 0.83 18.73
CA GLU A 109 10.33 0.71 20.01
C GLU A 109 8.99 1.47 19.97
N ASP A 110 7.95 0.96 20.66
CA ASP A 110 6.56 1.45 20.59
C ASP A 110 6.41 2.99 20.77
N ALA A 111 7.27 3.61 21.58
CA ALA A 111 7.18 5.04 21.91
C ALA A 111 7.50 5.95 20.72
N ASP A 112 8.47 5.58 19.88
CA ASP A 112 8.84 6.40 18.72
C ASP A 112 7.89 6.15 17.54
N GLY A 113 7.41 4.93 17.36
CA GLY A 113 6.43 4.58 16.32
C GLY A 113 5.11 5.38 16.40
N ALA A 114 4.76 5.89 17.59
CA ALA A 114 3.62 6.77 17.79
C ALA A 114 3.70 8.08 16.99
N LYS A 115 4.92 8.59 16.71
CA LYS A 115 5.13 9.82 15.91
C LYS A 115 4.62 9.68 14.47
N LEU A 116 4.52 8.44 13.96
CA LEU A 116 4.04 8.15 12.61
C LEU A 116 2.52 7.99 12.53
N GLN A 117 1.81 7.91 13.66
CA GLN A 117 0.34 7.77 13.67
C GLN A 117 -0.39 8.90 12.93
N PRO A 118 -0.04 10.19 13.09
CA PRO A 118 -0.75 11.27 12.40
C PRO A 118 -0.61 11.21 10.88
N VAL A 119 0.58 10.86 10.38
CA VAL A 119 0.82 10.75 8.93
C VAL A 119 0.11 9.52 8.34
N ALA A 120 0.11 8.40 9.08
CA ALA A 120 -0.64 7.19 8.69
C ALA A 120 -2.15 7.46 8.63
N LEU A 121 -2.72 8.04 9.69
CA LEU A 121 -4.13 8.39 9.75
C LEU A 121 -4.54 9.30 8.58
N SER A 122 -3.74 10.34 8.30
CA SER A 122 -4.01 11.22 7.16
C SER A 122 -3.99 10.48 5.83
N CYS A 123 -3.08 9.52 5.64
CA CYS A 123 -2.99 8.75 4.40
C CYS A 123 -4.17 7.79 4.24
N VAL A 124 -4.57 7.07 5.30
CA VAL A 124 -5.75 6.18 5.28
C VAL A 124 -7.02 6.96 4.94
N LEU A 125 -7.23 8.12 5.57
CA LEU A 125 -8.38 8.98 5.28
C LEU A 125 -8.38 9.48 3.83
N ASN A 126 -7.21 9.86 3.30
CA ASN A 126 -7.08 10.28 1.91
C ASN A 126 -7.33 9.13 0.92
N ILE A 127 -6.93 7.90 1.25
CA ILE A 127 -7.27 6.70 0.47
C ILE A 127 -8.79 6.51 0.46
N GLY A 128 -9.46 6.58 1.61
CA GLY A 128 -10.92 6.53 1.70
C GLY A 128 -11.58 7.59 0.82
N ALA A 129 -11.10 8.82 0.86
CA ALA A 129 -11.59 9.90 -0.02
C ALA A 129 -11.39 9.60 -1.52
N CYS A 130 -10.24 9.04 -1.92
CA CYS A 130 -9.99 8.62 -3.29
C CYS A 130 -10.98 7.53 -3.73
N LYS A 131 -11.18 6.51 -2.88
CA LYS A 131 -12.11 5.40 -3.16
C LYS A 131 -13.56 5.88 -3.31
N LEU A 132 -14.00 6.83 -2.47
CA LEU A 132 -15.29 7.50 -2.64
C LEU A 132 -15.40 8.21 -4.00
N LYS A 133 -14.34 8.90 -4.46
CA LYS A 133 -14.31 9.52 -5.79
C LYS A 133 -14.38 8.51 -6.93
N MET A 134 -13.89 7.30 -6.71
CA MET A 134 -13.95 6.19 -7.66
C MET A 134 -15.24 5.35 -7.55
N SER A 135 -16.18 5.73 -6.68
CA SER A 135 -17.39 4.96 -6.36
C SER A 135 -17.11 3.56 -5.79
N ASP A 136 -15.93 3.34 -5.20
CA ASP A 136 -15.61 2.15 -4.42
C ASP A 136 -16.06 2.36 -2.98
N TRP A 137 -17.36 2.17 -2.75
CA TRP A 137 -17.99 2.40 -1.45
C TRP A 137 -17.49 1.43 -0.38
N GLN A 138 -17.30 0.15 -0.74
CA GLN A 138 -16.84 -0.86 0.21
C GLN A 138 -15.41 -0.57 0.63
N GLY A 139 -14.52 -0.32 -0.33
CA GLY A 139 -13.12 -0.01 0.00
C GLY A 139 -13.00 1.30 0.81
N ALA A 140 -13.90 2.27 0.61
CA ALA A 140 -13.93 3.48 1.42
C ALA A 140 -14.32 3.19 2.88
N VAL A 141 -15.33 2.34 3.10
CA VAL A 141 -15.72 1.87 4.45
C VAL A 141 -14.54 1.17 5.12
N ASP A 142 -13.85 0.27 4.41
CA ASP A 142 -12.71 -0.45 4.96
C ASP A 142 -11.59 0.52 5.41
N SER A 143 -11.32 1.56 4.62
CA SER A 143 -10.36 2.60 4.99
C SER A 143 -10.83 3.45 6.18
N CYS A 144 -12.14 3.72 6.30
CA CYS A 144 -12.67 4.42 7.48
C CYS A 144 -12.56 3.57 8.75
N LEU A 145 -12.74 2.25 8.66
CA LEU A 145 -12.54 1.32 9.77
C LEU A 145 -11.06 1.28 10.20
N GLU A 146 -10.13 1.20 9.25
CA GLU A 146 -8.69 1.28 9.53
C GLU A 146 -8.30 2.60 10.21
N ALA A 147 -8.91 3.73 9.79
CA ALA A 147 -8.69 5.02 10.44
C ALA A 147 -9.20 5.05 11.89
N LEU A 148 -10.30 4.34 12.20
CA LEU A 148 -10.83 4.20 13.55
C LEU A 148 -9.99 3.29 14.44
N GLU A 149 -9.33 2.28 13.87
CA GLU A 149 -8.36 1.45 14.58
C GLU A 149 -7.13 2.27 15.00
N ILE A 150 -6.73 3.25 14.17
CA ILE A 150 -5.63 4.19 14.47
C ILE A 150 -6.04 5.25 15.49
N ASP A 151 -7.18 5.91 15.29
CA ASP A 151 -7.71 6.95 16.19
C ASP A 151 -9.22 6.76 16.40
N PRO A 152 -9.62 6.08 17.50
CA PRO A 152 -11.03 5.88 17.84
C PRO A 152 -11.81 7.17 18.12
N SER A 153 -11.12 8.30 18.35
CA SER A 153 -11.75 9.59 18.65
C SER A 153 -12.09 10.41 17.40
N ASN A 154 -11.77 9.90 16.20
CA ASN A 154 -12.05 10.56 14.93
C ASN A 154 -13.54 10.47 14.58
N THR A 155 -14.33 11.36 15.19
CA THR A 155 -15.80 11.49 15.03
C THR A 155 -16.28 11.66 13.59
N LYS A 156 -15.38 11.94 12.63
CA LYS A 156 -15.69 11.99 11.20
C LYS A 156 -15.94 10.61 10.57
N ALA A 157 -15.35 9.55 11.11
CA ALA A 157 -15.53 8.18 10.61
C ALA A 157 -16.84 7.54 11.08
N LEU A 158 -17.37 7.94 12.25
CA LEU A 158 -18.66 7.48 12.77
C LEU A 158 -19.86 7.96 11.93
N TYR A 159 -19.76 9.11 11.25
CA TYR A 159 -20.90 9.71 10.54
C TYR A 159 -21.15 9.10 9.14
N GLN A 160 -20.25 8.24 8.63
CA GLN A 160 -20.38 7.63 7.30
C GLN A 160 -20.95 6.20 7.33
N THR A 161 -21.16 5.63 8.51
CA THR A 161 -21.70 4.27 8.70
C THR A 161 -23.18 4.24 9.11
N GLU A 162 -23.82 5.40 9.28
CA GLU A 162 -25.28 5.53 9.51
C GLU A 162 -26.04 6.01 8.27
#